data_AF-A0A101XX57-F1
#
_entry.id   AF-A0A101XX57-F1
#
_cell.length_a   1.000
_cell.length_b   1.000
_cell.length_c   1.000
_cell.angle_alpha   90.00
_cell.angle_beta   90.00
_cell.angle_gamma   90.00
#
_symmetry.space_group_name_H-M   'P 1'
#
loop_
_entity.id
_entity.type
_entity.pdbx_description
1 polymer ?
#
loop_
_entity_poly.entity_id
_entity_poly.type
_entity_poly.pdbx_seq_one_letter_code
_entity_poly.pdbx_strand_id
1 'polypeptide(L)'
;MYIRNERGYIEIYRTTIIPALELAVFIRDTNGKILTEHTQPITSKHGENLFSIMQEELGFFQLNEQGIFELKYFVDPDPEKTASRLLGNIAEAIVVKNCNRDKKVNRKWAAVARKGKNKTKTLDKYQAVGTGLLSTMKQFPSKYNKTNPQRDIIWIDKNDKKKELLQVTSEKTGGVSAGLQLKVSSAGKKYILEDLKSERYEVPLVYFGLKNDFDEVANEVYKGNKNIEIGVDFVNSKAIDRDSYDELLEYKPLIKGLLKGRIKPADLFSERVFELMLEDDIARVALIKTALETKNSKLVTAVNA
;
A
#
# COMPACT_ATOMS: atom_id res chain seq x y z
N MET A 1 -8.73 -5.19 -32.83
CA MET A 1 -8.29 -6.59 -32.61
C MET A 1 -9.53 -7.48 -32.70
N TYR A 2 -9.46 -8.63 -33.37
CA TYR A 2 -10.60 -9.53 -33.54
C TYR A 2 -10.40 -10.75 -32.62
N ILE A 3 -11.40 -11.06 -31.79
CA ILE A 3 -11.41 -12.28 -30.98
C ILE A 3 -12.63 -13.11 -31.41
N ARG A 4 -12.40 -14.39 -31.68
CA ARG A 4 -13.43 -15.36 -32.12
C ARG A 4 -13.91 -16.17 -30.92
N ASN A 5 -15.22 -16.30 -30.75
CA ASN A 5 -15.81 -17.36 -29.93
C ASN A 5 -16.88 -18.13 -30.73
N GLU A 6 -17.54 -19.09 -30.09
CA GLU A 6 -18.53 -20.00 -30.70
C GLU A 6 -19.78 -19.30 -31.29
N ARG A 7 -19.92 -17.97 -31.15
CA ARG A 7 -21.06 -17.18 -31.67
C ARG A 7 -20.69 -16.06 -32.66
N GLY A 8 -19.43 -15.96 -33.10
CA GLY A 8 -19.03 -15.02 -34.17
C GLY A 8 -17.80 -14.16 -33.88
N TYR A 9 -17.58 -13.13 -34.71
CA TYR A 9 -16.44 -12.20 -34.64
C TYR A 9 -16.81 -10.96 -33.80
N ILE A 10 -15.91 -10.53 -32.90
CA ILE A 10 -16.03 -9.28 -32.15
C ILE A 10 -15.01 -8.27 -32.66
N GLU A 11 -15.46 -7.08 -33.05
CA GLU A 11 -14.62 -5.94 -33.47
C GLU A 11 -14.32 -5.01 -32.29
N ILE A 12 -13.03 -4.81 -31.99
CA ILE A 12 -12.56 -3.86 -30.98
C ILE A 12 -11.95 -2.63 -31.65
N TYR A 13 -12.57 -1.47 -31.44
CA TYR A 13 -12.11 -0.16 -31.90
C TYR A 13 -11.43 0.63 -30.76
N ARG A 14 -10.36 1.36 -31.08
CA ARG A 14 -9.76 2.38 -30.21
C ARG A 14 -10.19 3.75 -30.71
N THR A 15 -10.72 4.59 -29.83
CA THR A 15 -10.88 6.04 -30.08
C THR A 15 -10.09 6.82 -29.05
N THR A 16 -9.37 7.85 -29.51
CA THR A 16 -8.48 8.66 -28.68
C THR A 16 -9.14 9.99 -28.33
N ILE A 17 -8.87 10.42 -27.09
CA ILE A 17 -8.92 11.77 -26.51
C ILE A 17 -10.26 12.24 -25.91
N ILE A 18 -10.33 12.18 -24.57
CA ILE A 18 -10.92 13.22 -23.71
C ILE A 18 -9.85 13.55 -22.64
N PRO A 19 -9.55 14.83 -22.34
CA PRO A 19 -8.61 15.17 -21.29
C PRO A 19 -9.26 14.95 -19.93
N ALA A 20 -8.53 14.24 -19.06
CA ALA A 20 -8.86 13.87 -17.68
C ALA A 20 -9.81 12.66 -17.51
N LEU A 21 -9.17 11.54 -17.16
CA LEU A 21 -9.62 10.46 -16.27
C LEU A 21 -10.58 9.35 -16.73
N GLU A 22 -11.09 9.32 -17.96
CA GLU A 22 -11.87 8.14 -18.41
C GLU A 22 -11.53 7.71 -19.84
N LEU A 23 -11.15 6.45 -19.98
CA LEU A 23 -11.01 5.76 -21.27
C LEU A 23 -12.23 4.84 -21.40
N ALA A 24 -13.18 5.24 -22.25
CA ALA A 24 -14.36 4.45 -22.56
C ALA A 24 -14.02 3.42 -23.66
N VAL A 25 -14.18 2.14 -23.34
CA VAL A 25 -14.09 1.04 -24.33
C VAL A 25 -15.49 0.52 -24.61
N PHE A 26 -15.89 0.57 -25.89
CA PHE A 26 -17.19 0.10 -26.35
C PHE A 26 -17.03 -1.26 -27.04
N ILE A 27 -17.79 -2.26 -26.61
CA ILE A 27 -17.96 -3.51 -27.34
C ILE A 27 -19.28 -3.44 -28.08
N ARG A 28 -19.24 -3.65 -29.40
CA ARG A 28 -20.42 -3.64 -30.26
C ARG A 28 -20.68 -5.02 -30.84
N ASP A 29 -21.94 -5.35 -31.11
CA ASP A 29 -22.26 -6.49 -31.96
C ASP A 29 -21.96 -6.20 -33.43
N THR A 30 -22.14 -7.22 -34.27
CA THR A 30 -21.97 -7.13 -35.73
C THR A 30 -22.96 -6.18 -36.40
N ASN A 31 -23.97 -5.69 -35.68
CA ASN A 31 -24.96 -4.71 -36.17
C ASN A 31 -24.68 -3.30 -35.64
N GLY A 32 -23.56 -3.09 -34.93
CA GLY A 32 -23.15 -1.79 -34.40
C GLY A 32 -23.83 -1.38 -33.10
N LYS A 33 -24.63 -2.26 -32.47
CA LYS A 33 -25.28 -1.98 -31.17
C LYS A 33 -24.26 -2.10 -30.05
N ILE A 34 -24.15 -1.08 -29.19
CA ILE A 34 -23.29 -1.10 -28.01
C ILE A 34 -23.82 -2.15 -27.03
N LEU A 35 -23.03 -3.18 -26.76
CA LEU A 35 -23.35 -4.28 -25.86
C LEU A 35 -22.87 -4.00 -24.43
N THR A 36 -21.76 -3.27 -24.28
CA THR A 36 -21.22 -2.83 -23.00
C THR A 36 -20.51 -1.48 -23.12
N GLU A 37 -20.66 -0.66 -22.08
CA GLU A 37 -19.79 0.48 -21.79
C GLU A 37 -18.84 0.05 -20.66
N HIS A 38 -17.56 -0.11 -20.97
CA HIS A 38 -16.52 -0.29 -19.98
C HIS A 38 -15.90 1.08 -19.68
N THR A 39 -16.24 1.67 -18.53
CA THR A 39 -15.27 2.52 -17.83
C THR A 39 -14.17 1.58 -17.38
N GLN A 40 -12.98 1.70 -17.98
CA GLN A 40 -11.87 0.84 -17.61
C GLN A 40 -11.65 0.90 -16.09
N PRO A 41 -11.40 -0.23 -15.41
CA PRO A 41 -10.81 -0.17 -14.08
C PRO A 41 -9.52 0.64 -14.23
N ILE A 42 -9.22 1.48 -13.24
CA ILE A 42 -7.97 2.23 -13.19
C ILE A 42 -6.87 1.17 -13.24
N THR A 43 -6.36 0.88 -14.43
CA THR A 43 -5.14 0.11 -14.65
C THR A 43 -4.02 1.03 -14.19
N SER A 44 -3.97 1.25 -12.87
CA SER A 44 -2.81 1.86 -12.28
C SER A 44 -1.69 0.87 -12.54
N LYS A 45 -0.56 1.40 -12.95
CA LYS A 45 0.74 0.71 -13.08
C LYS A 45 1.12 -0.12 -11.83
N HIS A 46 0.34 -0.02 -10.76
CA HIS A 46 0.58 -0.58 -9.44
C HIS A 46 -0.58 -1.43 -8.90
N GLY A 47 -1.67 -1.68 -9.63
CA GLY A 47 -2.79 -2.49 -9.14
C GLY A 47 -2.37 -3.91 -8.74
N GLU A 48 -1.52 -4.53 -9.54
CA GLU A 48 -0.92 -5.85 -9.27
C GLU A 48 -0.01 -5.83 -8.04
N ASN A 49 0.79 -4.77 -7.90
CA ASN A 49 1.63 -4.57 -6.71
C ASN A 49 0.77 -4.42 -5.45
N LEU A 50 -0.34 -3.69 -5.53
CA LEU A 50 -1.29 -3.58 -4.44
C LEU A 50 -1.88 -4.94 -4.08
N PHE A 51 -2.28 -5.72 -5.08
CA PHE A 51 -2.83 -7.05 -4.85
C PHE A 51 -1.82 -7.95 -4.13
N SER A 52 -0.58 -8.03 -4.62
CA SER A 52 0.49 -8.81 -4.00
C SER A 52 0.75 -8.35 -2.55
N ILE A 53 0.81 -7.05 -2.27
CA ILE A 53 0.93 -6.54 -0.89
C ILE A 53 -0.25 -7.01 -0.01
N MET A 54 -1.47 -6.82 -0.51
CA MET A 54 -2.69 -7.14 0.24
C MET A 54 -2.82 -8.64 0.53
N GLN A 55 -2.35 -9.50 -0.37
CA GLN A 55 -2.38 -10.95 -0.22
C GLN A 55 -1.19 -11.48 0.59
N GLU A 56 0.04 -11.19 0.15
CA GLU A 56 1.25 -11.87 0.63
C GLU A 56 1.81 -11.27 1.92
N GLU A 57 1.77 -9.94 2.04
CA GLU A 57 2.33 -9.22 3.18
C GLU A 57 1.29 -8.96 4.27
N LEU A 58 0.05 -8.67 3.89
CA LEU A 58 -0.99 -8.27 4.84
C LEU A 58 -2.01 -9.38 5.13
N GLY A 59 -2.24 -10.31 4.19
CA GLY A 59 -3.22 -11.39 4.33
C GLY A 59 -4.67 -10.93 4.33
N PHE A 60 -4.95 -9.75 3.78
CA PHE A 60 -6.29 -9.16 3.67
C PHE A 60 -7.07 -9.69 2.47
N PHE A 61 -6.42 -10.26 1.46
CA PHE A 61 -7.10 -11.02 0.41
C PHE A 61 -7.03 -12.52 0.71
N GLN A 62 -8.21 -13.14 0.82
CA GLN A 62 -8.37 -14.58 1.10
C GLN A 62 -9.30 -15.20 0.08
N LEU A 63 -9.12 -16.49 -0.19
CA LEU A 63 -10.06 -17.26 -1.00
C LEU A 63 -11.21 -17.73 -0.12
N ASN A 64 -12.44 -17.47 -0.55
CA ASN A 64 -13.62 -18.09 0.04
C ASN A 64 -13.78 -19.55 -0.44
N GLU A 65 -14.82 -20.24 0.03
CA GLU A 65 -15.10 -21.64 -0.31
C GLU A 65 -15.33 -21.87 -1.81
N GLN A 66 -15.81 -20.84 -2.53
CA GLN A 66 -16.01 -20.88 -3.97
C GLN A 66 -14.69 -20.68 -4.74
N GLY A 67 -13.61 -20.33 -4.05
CA GLY A 67 -12.31 -20.00 -4.62
C GLY A 67 -12.27 -18.57 -5.13
N ILE A 68 -12.94 -17.63 -4.49
CA ILE A 68 -13.02 -16.22 -4.91
C ILE A 68 -12.28 -15.36 -3.91
N PHE A 69 -11.49 -14.41 -4.42
CA PHE A 69 -10.77 -13.48 -3.57
C PHE A 69 -11.74 -12.47 -2.95
N GLU A 70 -11.76 -12.44 -1.62
CA GLU A 70 -12.51 -11.46 -0.83
C GLU A 70 -11.57 -10.60 0.02
N LEU A 71 -11.99 -9.35 0.27
CA LEU A 71 -11.30 -8.47 1.21
C LEU A 71 -11.78 -8.77 2.63
N LYS A 72 -10.91 -9.34 3.44
CA LYS A 72 -11.13 -9.57 4.86
C LYS A 72 -10.57 -8.40 5.67
N TYR A 73 -11.44 -7.57 6.23
CA TYR A 73 -11.02 -6.43 7.05
C TYR A 73 -12.08 -6.06 8.09
N PHE A 74 -11.63 -5.42 9.16
CA PHE A 74 -12.51 -4.85 10.17
C PHE A 74 -12.90 -3.41 9.79
N VAL A 75 -14.21 -3.16 9.68
CA VAL A 75 -14.77 -1.83 9.41
C VAL A 75 -14.92 -1.08 10.74
N ASP A 76 -14.26 0.06 10.87
CA ASP A 76 -14.50 1.04 11.94
C ASP A 76 -15.71 1.90 11.53
N PRO A 77 -16.54 2.38 12.46
CA PRO A 77 -17.64 3.29 12.15
C PRO A 77 -17.23 4.53 11.35
N ASP A 78 -15.97 4.97 11.46
CA ASP A 78 -15.36 5.98 10.58
C ASP A 78 -14.62 5.30 9.41
N PRO A 79 -15.17 5.30 8.17
CA PRO A 79 -14.55 4.64 7.02
C PRO A 79 -13.21 5.26 6.63
N GLU A 80 -12.98 6.54 6.92
CA GLU A 80 -11.68 7.19 6.67
C GLU A 80 -10.62 6.67 7.63
N LYS A 81 -11.01 6.28 8.84
CA LYS A 81 -10.12 5.65 9.82
C LYS A 81 -9.75 4.24 9.40
N THR A 82 -10.69 3.45 8.86
CA THR A 82 -10.37 2.14 8.26
C THR A 82 -9.46 2.30 7.04
N ALA A 83 -9.76 3.23 6.13
CA ALA A 83 -8.91 3.48 4.97
C ALA A 83 -7.49 3.91 5.37
N SER A 84 -7.36 4.81 6.36
CA SER A 84 -6.06 5.29 6.83
C SER A 84 -5.24 4.19 7.51
N ARG A 85 -5.88 3.31 8.31
CA ARG A 85 -5.20 2.14 8.89
C ARG A 85 -4.69 1.18 7.83
N LEU A 86 -5.53 0.85 6.85
CA LEU A 86 -5.15 -0.05 5.76
C LEU A 86 -4.01 0.54 4.94
N LEU A 87 -4.09 1.83 4.61
CA LEU A 87 -2.99 2.54 3.93
C LEU A 87 -1.73 2.62 4.79
N GLY A 88 -1.83 2.66 6.12
CA GLY A 88 -0.69 2.54 7.04
C GLY A 88 0.07 1.24 6.87
N ASN A 89 -0.65 0.11 6.91
CA ASN A 89 -0.07 -1.21 6.70
C ASN A 89 0.53 -1.37 5.28
N ILE A 90 -0.12 -0.78 4.28
CA ILE A 90 0.39 -0.77 2.90
C ILE A 90 1.66 0.07 2.80
N ALA A 91 1.73 1.23 3.47
CA ALA A 91 2.92 2.08 3.50
C ALA A 91 4.12 1.33 4.11
N GLU A 92 3.90 0.58 5.19
CA GLU A 92 4.91 -0.29 5.79
C GLU A 92 5.47 -1.28 4.77
N ALA A 93 4.59 -2.01 4.07
CA ALA A 93 4.98 -2.98 3.05
C ALA A 93 5.74 -2.34 1.87
N ILE A 94 5.28 -1.17 1.38
CA ILE A 94 5.96 -0.42 0.31
C ILE A 94 7.39 -0.06 0.73
N VAL A 95 7.56 0.53 1.93
CA VAL A 95 8.86 0.99 2.41
C VAL A 95 9.81 -0.19 2.59
N VAL A 96 9.36 -1.28 3.20
CA VAL A 96 10.16 -2.51 3.40
C VAL A 96 10.60 -3.08 2.05
N LYS A 97 9.67 -3.27 1.12
CA LYS A 97 9.94 -3.74 -0.25
C LYS A 97 10.99 -2.88 -0.94
N ASN A 98 10.81 -1.55 -0.94
CA ASN A 98 11.69 -0.64 -1.66
C ASN A 98 13.08 -0.51 -1.00
N CYS A 99 13.17 -0.56 0.33
CA CYS A 99 14.45 -0.64 1.04
C CYS A 99 15.22 -1.92 0.70
N ASN A 100 14.53 -3.07 0.64
CA ASN A 100 15.21 -4.34 0.37
C ASN A 100 15.60 -4.50 -1.10
N ARG A 101 14.93 -3.80 -2.02
CA ARG A 101 15.25 -3.79 -3.46
C ARG A 101 16.36 -2.81 -3.85
N ASP A 102 16.39 -1.61 -3.26
CA ASP A 102 17.38 -0.57 -3.60
C ASP A 102 18.18 -0.10 -2.38
N LYS A 103 19.50 -0.34 -2.41
CA LYS A 103 20.44 0.10 -1.38
C LYS A 103 20.42 1.61 -1.16
N LYS A 104 20.22 2.43 -2.20
CA LYS A 104 20.14 3.89 -2.05
C LYS A 104 18.90 4.29 -1.27
N VAL A 105 17.75 3.67 -1.55
CA VAL A 105 16.51 3.86 -0.80
C VAL A 105 16.69 3.40 0.64
N ASN A 106 17.24 2.20 0.86
CA ASN A 106 17.55 1.67 2.19
C ASN A 106 18.38 2.65 3.03
N ARG A 107 19.46 3.21 2.46
CA ARG A 107 20.32 4.16 3.17
C ARG A 107 19.58 5.42 3.60
N LYS A 108 18.62 5.91 2.82
CA LYS A 108 17.82 7.10 3.16
C LYS A 108 16.93 6.79 4.37
N TRP A 109 16.15 5.72 4.29
CA TRP A 109 15.23 5.31 5.37
C TRP A 109 15.98 4.91 6.64
N ALA A 110 17.04 4.12 6.52
CA ALA A 110 17.84 3.67 7.68
C ALA A 110 18.65 4.82 8.32
N ALA A 111 19.01 5.87 7.58
CA ALA A 111 19.59 7.06 8.19
C ALA A 111 18.57 7.77 9.09
N VAL A 112 17.35 7.98 8.59
CA VAL A 112 16.23 8.54 9.37
C VAL A 112 15.93 7.68 10.58
N ALA A 113 15.79 6.36 10.42
CA ALA A 113 15.47 5.43 11.52
C ALA A 113 16.46 5.45 12.69
N ARG A 114 17.71 5.85 12.42
CA ARG A 114 18.75 6.02 13.44
C ARG A 114 18.87 7.43 14.00
N LYS A 115 17.99 8.35 13.61
CA LYS A 115 18.14 9.80 13.87
C LYS A 115 19.47 10.37 13.36
N GLY A 116 20.01 9.76 12.29
CA GLY A 116 21.33 10.09 11.74
C GLY A 116 21.25 10.87 10.43
N LYS A 117 22.21 11.77 10.19
CA LYS A 117 22.29 12.59 8.96
C LYS A 117 22.98 11.87 7.79
N ASN A 118 23.83 10.88 8.08
CA ASN A 118 24.73 10.27 7.10
C ASN A 118 24.16 8.97 6.47
N LYS A 119 24.08 8.97 5.13
CA LYS A 119 23.62 7.84 4.29
C LYS A 119 24.79 6.92 3.90
N THR A 120 25.43 6.30 4.89
CA THR A 120 26.69 5.57 4.69
C THR A 120 26.50 4.18 4.07
N LYS A 121 27.55 3.63 3.43
CA LYS A 121 27.54 2.26 2.88
C LYS A 121 27.38 1.17 3.94
N THR A 122 27.74 1.45 5.20
CA THR A 122 27.57 0.50 6.32
C THR A 122 26.11 0.07 6.50
N LEU A 123 25.16 0.93 6.15
CA LEU A 123 23.72 0.63 6.18
C LEU A 123 23.32 -0.51 5.23
N ASP A 124 24.12 -0.80 4.20
CA ASP A 124 23.81 -1.88 3.24
C ASP A 124 23.87 -3.27 3.88
N LYS A 125 24.54 -3.38 5.04
CA LYS A 125 24.61 -4.61 5.84
C LYS A 125 23.28 -4.94 6.51
N TYR A 126 22.35 -4.00 6.56
CA TYR A 126 21.06 -4.17 7.20
C TYR A 126 19.95 -4.30 6.15
N GLN A 127 18.91 -5.05 6.49
CA GLN A 127 17.66 -5.17 5.73
C GLN A 127 16.51 -4.61 6.55
N ALA A 128 15.56 -3.97 5.88
CA ALA A 128 14.35 -3.46 6.52
C ALA A 128 13.38 -4.62 6.78
N VAL A 129 12.71 -4.60 7.92
CA VAL A 129 11.73 -5.60 8.35
C VAL A 129 10.54 -4.85 8.94
N GLY A 130 9.34 -5.11 8.41
CA GLY A 130 8.10 -4.52 8.90
C GLY A 130 7.50 -5.39 10.01
N THR A 131 7.31 -4.84 11.20
CA THR A 131 6.88 -5.59 12.39
C THR A 131 5.43 -6.09 12.28
N GLY A 132 4.62 -5.51 11.39
CA GLY A 132 3.24 -5.91 11.12
C GLY A 132 3.06 -6.91 9.98
N LEU A 133 4.13 -7.21 9.21
CA LEU A 133 4.05 -7.97 7.96
C LEU A 133 4.12 -9.49 8.16
N LEU A 134 3.43 -10.24 7.29
CA LEU A 134 3.43 -11.72 7.29
C LEU A 134 4.81 -12.31 6.94
N SER A 135 5.57 -11.65 6.07
CA SER A 135 6.96 -12.04 5.77
C SER A 135 7.82 -12.03 7.04
N THR A 136 7.66 -11.03 7.90
CA THR A 136 8.33 -10.93 9.21
C THR A 136 7.86 -12.02 10.16
N MET A 137 6.56 -12.30 10.23
CA MET A 137 6.03 -13.40 11.03
C MET A 137 6.69 -14.75 10.69
N LYS A 138 6.95 -14.99 9.40
CA LYS A 138 7.58 -16.22 8.91
C LYS A 138 9.09 -16.25 9.14
N GLN A 139 9.78 -15.15 8.84
CA GLN A 139 11.25 -15.12 8.78
C GLN A 139 11.92 -14.62 10.06
N PHE A 140 11.23 -13.78 10.81
CA PHE A 140 11.69 -13.16 12.06
C PHE A 140 10.56 -13.17 13.12
N PRO A 141 10.05 -14.35 13.56
CA PRO A 141 8.87 -14.42 14.42
C PRO A 141 8.98 -13.63 15.72
N SER A 142 10.19 -13.51 16.29
CA SER A 142 10.46 -12.74 17.51
C SER A 142 10.41 -11.21 17.31
N LYS A 143 10.35 -10.74 16.06
CA LYS A 143 10.27 -9.33 15.69
C LYS A 143 8.90 -8.93 15.18
N TYR A 144 8.07 -9.91 14.85
CA TYR A 144 6.69 -9.68 14.44
C TYR A 144 5.85 -9.28 15.65
N ASN A 145 5.20 -8.12 15.55
CA ASN A 145 4.33 -7.62 16.60
C ASN A 145 3.27 -6.67 16.03
N LYS A 146 2.08 -7.21 15.70
CA LYS A 146 0.94 -6.42 15.22
C LYS A 146 0.30 -5.51 16.27
N THR A 147 0.64 -5.68 17.55
CA THR A 147 0.00 -4.94 18.65
C THR A 147 0.92 -3.92 19.31
N ASN A 148 2.24 -3.99 19.06
CA ASN A 148 3.19 -3.01 19.58
C ASN A 148 3.13 -1.73 18.73
N PRO A 149 2.64 -0.61 19.29
CA PRO A 149 2.40 0.59 18.53
C PRO A 149 3.67 1.40 18.27
N GLN A 150 4.85 0.97 18.75
CA GLN A 150 6.03 1.83 18.80
C GLN A 150 6.83 1.89 17.50
N ARG A 151 6.86 0.80 16.73
CA ARG A 151 7.76 0.66 15.58
C ARG A 151 7.09 -0.20 14.51
N ASP A 152 6.82 0.40 13.38
CA ASP A 152 6.31 -0.32 12.21
C ASP A 152 7.48 -0.94 11.42
N ILE A 153 8.66 -0.31 11.38
CA ILE A 153 9.83 -0.80 10.63
C ILE A 153 11.09 -0.78 11.48
N ILE A 154 11.87 -1.85 11.41
CA ILE A 154 13.20 -1.98 12.02
C ILE A 154 14.24 -2.46 10.98
N TRP A 155 15.52 -2.38 11.34
CA TRP A 155 16.63 -2.84 10.50
C TRP A 155 17.41 -3.96 11.17
N ILE A 156 17.53 -5.09 10.50
CA ILE A 156 18.22 -6.29 11.00
C ILE A 156 19.50 -6.53 10.19
N ASP A 157 20.58 -6.91 10.86
CA ASP A 157 21.83 -7.28 10.18
C ASP A 157 21.63 -8.54 9.31
N LYS A 158 22.10 -8.50 8.08
CA LYS A 158 21.93 -9.59 7.10
C LYS A 158 22.74 -10.84 7.45
N ASN A 159 23.87 -10.67 8.14
CA ASN A 159 24.75 -11.76 8.54
C ASN A 159 24.42 -12.29 9.94
N ASP A 160 23.89 -11.43 10.81
CA ASP A 160 23.48 -11.80 12.17
C ASP A 160 22.06 -11.30 12.45
N LYS A 161 21.07 -12.17 12.18
CA LYS A 161 19.65 -11.84 12.32
C LYS A 161 19.21 -11.48 13.74
N LYS A 162 20.06 -11.67 14.75
CA LYS A 162 19.79 -11.26 16.14
C LYS A 162 20.17 -9.80 16.39
N LYS A 163 21.01 -9.20 15.54
CA LYS A 163 21.47 -7.82 15.69
C LYS A 163 20.57 -6.87 14.93
N GLU A 164 20.17 -5.82 15.64
CA GLU A 164 19.43 -4.70 15.09
C GLU A 164 20.37 -3.51 14.87
N LEU A 165 19.99 -2.66 13.93
CA LEU A 165 20.58 -1.35 13.77
C LEU A 165 20.26 -0.50 15.00
N LEU A 166 21.20 0.30 15.48
CA LEU A 166 21.02 1.16 16.65
C LEU A 166 20.87 2.63 16.25
N GLN A 167 20.09 3.40 17.03
CA GLN A 167 20.03 4.85 16.91
C GLN A 167 21.38 5.49 17.22
N VAL A 168 21.64 6.63 16.58
CA VAL A 168 22.79 7.48 16.90
C VAL A 168 22.42 8.31 18.13
N THR A 169 23.01 7.96 19.28
CA THR A 169 22.88 8.73 20.52
C THR A 169 24.26 9.19 20.99
N SER A 170 24.29 10.16 21.91
CA SER A 170 25.53 10.61 22.56
C SER A 170 26.04 9.63 23.64
N GLU A 171 25.23 8.65 24.01
CA GLU A 171 25.53 7.69 25.07
C GLU A 171 26.44 6.57 24.58
N LYS A 172 27.44 6.19 25.39
CA LYS A 172 28.45 5.18 25.02
C LYS A 172 28.13 3.76 25.52
N THR A 173 27.19 3.63 26.46
CA THR A 173 26.91 2.40 27.21
C THR A 173 25.41 2.09 27.15
N GLY A 174 24.96 1.60 26.00
CA GLY A 174 23.55 1.33 25.73
C GLY A 174 23.21 1.72 24.30
N GLY A 175 22.15 1.12 23.75
CA GLY A 175 21.71 1.41 22.39
C GLY A 175 20.22 1.17 22.26
N VAL A 176 19.50 2.21 21.84
CA VAL A 176 18.11 2.07 21.43
C VAL A 176 18.10 1.52 20.01
N SER A 177 17.28 0.50 19.77
CA SER A 177 17.11 -0.01 18.41
C SER A 177 16.66 1.12 17.48
N ALA A 178 17.10 1.10 16.23
CA ALA A 178 16.66 2.00 15.19
C ALA A 178 15.35 1.50 14.57
N GLY A 179 14.45 2.41 14.30
CA GLY A 179 13.18 2.07 13.69
C GLY A 179 12.40 3.29 13.27
N LEU A 180 11.22 3.07 12.72
CA LEU A 180 10.30 4.11 12.31
C LEU A 180 8.90 3.78 12.77
N GLN A 181 8.18 4.81 13.17
CA GLN A 181 6.73 4.77 13.24
C GLN A 181 6.17 5.44 11.99
N LEU A 182 5.31 4.76 11.24
CA LEU A 182 4.62 5.33 10.10
C LEU A 182 3.24 5.84 10.52
N LYS A 183 2.84 6.97 9.94
CA LYS A 183 1.46 7.46 9.98
C LYS A 183 1.02 7.86 8.59
N VAL A 184 -0.23 7.53 8.28
CA VAL A 184 -0.86 7.87 7.00
C VAL A 184 -2.19 8.53 7.31
N SER A 185 -2.43 9.71 6.75
CA SER A 185 -3.68 10.45 7.01
C SER A 185 -3.91 11.54 5.96
N SER A 186 -5.18 11.83 5.70
CA SER A 186 -5.62 13.02 4.94
C SER A 186 -5.99 14.21 5.84
N ALA A 187 -5.80 14.09 7.16
CA ALA A 187 -6.13 15.09 8.16
C ALA A 187 -5.13 15.01 9.32
N GLY A 188 -3.87 15.38 9.07
CA GLY A 188 -2.77 15.21 10.00
C GLY A 188 -2.99 15.90 11.34
N LYS A 189 -3.52 17.13 11.36
CA LYS A 189 -3.82 17.86 12.61
C LYS A 189 -4.77 17.09 13.54
N LYS A 190 -5.76 16.39 12.99
CA LYS A 190 -6.75 15.63 13.76
C LYS A 190 -6.16 14.34 14.35
N TYR A 191 -5.31 13.64 13.60
CA TYR A 191 -4.92 12.27 13.92
C TYR A 191 -3.46 12.09 14.37
N ILE A 192 -2.60 13.09 14.20
CA ILE A 192 -1.15 12.95 14.42
C ILE A 192 -0.63 13.96 15.44
N LEU A 193 -1.22 15.15 15.50
CA LEU A 193 -0.72 16.23 16.35
C LEU A 193 -0.62 15.83 17.83
N GLU A 194 -1.58 15.06 18.33
CA GLU A 194 -1.56 14.59 19.72
C GLU A 194 -0.50 13.53 19.97
N ASP A 195 -0.30 12.59 19.04
CA ASP A 195 0.77 11.59 19.13
C ASP A 195 2.15 12.25 19.16
N LEU A 196 2.33 13.36 18.43
CA LEU A 196 3.55 14.17 18.47
C LEU A 196 3.69 14.90 19.80
N LYS A 197 2.68 15.66 20.24
CA LYS A 197 2.73 16.44 21.49
C LYS A 197 3.00 15.59 22.72
N SER A 198 2.45 14.38 22.76
CA SER A 198 2.64 13.42 23.86
C SER A 198 3.95 12.63 23.75
N GLU A 199 4.78 12.89 22.72
CA GLU A 199 6.04 12.16 22.45
C GLU A 199 5.84 10.65 22.51
N ARG A 200 4.72 10.18 21.95
CA ARG A 200 4.23 8.80 22.07
C ARG A 200 5.24 7.75 21.60
N TYR A 201 6.15 8.13 20.71
CA TYR A 201 7.05 7.25 20.00
C TYR A 201 8.52 7.54 20.33
N GLU A 202 9.27 6.48 20.65
CA GLU A 202 10.72 6.54 20.90
C GLU A 202 11.56 6.63 19.61
N VAL A 203 10.90 6.48 18.46
CA VAL A 203 11.49 6.53 17.11
C VAL A 203 10.91 7.67 16.30
N PRO A 204 11.58 8.08 15.21
CA PRO A 204 11.01 9.03 14.26
C PRO A 204 9.62 8.61 13.77
N LEU A 205 8.69 9.55 13.83
CA LEU A 205 7.38 9.45 13.20
C LEU A 205 7.49 9.98 11.77
N VAL A 206 7.36 9.07 10.80
CA VAL A 206 7.32 9.41 9.39
C VAL A 206 5.88 9.55 8.94
N TYR A 207 5.54 10.72 8.42
CA TYR A 207 4.19 11.05 8.01
C TYR A 207 4.02 11.04 6.48
N PHE A 208 3.10 10.20 6.02
CA PHE A 208 2.51 10.24 4.69
C PHE A 208 1.24 11.09 4.69
N GLY A 209 1.42 12.41 4.54
CA GLY A 209 0.32 13.36 4.41
C GLY A 209 -0.37 13.26 3.05
N LEU A 210 -1.50 12.54 2.98
CA LEU A 210 -2.21 12.25 1.73
C LEU A 210 -2.92 13.47 1.12
N LYS A 211 -2.85 14.63 1.78
CA LYS A 211 -3.29 15.95 1.27
C LYS A 211 -2.15 16.97 1.23
N ASN A 212 -0.91 16.52 1.33
CA ASN A 212 0.27 17.37 1.39
C ASN A 212 0.22 18.39 2.55
N ASP A 213 -0.33 17.96 3.70
CA ASP A 213 -0.56 18.74 4.92
C ASP A 213 0.57 18.62 5.96
N PHE A 214 1.74 18.11 5.56
CA PHE A 214 2.90 17.96 6.45
C PHE A 214 3.33 19.30 7.07
N ASP A 215 3.50 20.32 6.24
CA ASP A 215 4.00 21.64 6.70
C ASP A 215 3.03 22.30 7.67
N GLU A 216 1.72 22.10 7.46
CA GLU A 216 0.70 22.59 8.40
C GLU A 216 0.81 21.91 9.76
N VAL A 217 1.03 20.59 9.81
CA VAL A 217 1.21 19.86 11.06
C VAL A 217 2.52 20.26 11.73
N ALA A 218 3.62 20.35 10.97
CA ALA A 218 4.93 20.76 11.49
C ALA A 218 4.88 22.17 12.12
N ASN A 219 4.15 23.09 11.50
CA ASN A 219 3.93 24.43 12.04
C ASN A 219 3.15 24.42 13.37
N GLU A 220 2.13 23.56 13.52
CA GLU A 220 1.42 23.43 14.80
C GLU A 220 2.29 22.80 15.89
N VAL A 221 3.13 21.83 15.52
CA VAL A 221 4.11 21.23 16.44
C VAL A 221 5.09 22.29 16.93
N TYR A 222 5.65 23.09 16.02
CA TYR A 222 6.61 24.14 16.37
C TYR A 222 6.02 25.19 17.34
N LYS A 223 4.73 25.51 17.20
CA LYS A 223 4.03 26.42 18.12
C LYS A 223 3.82 25.83 19.52
N GLY A 224 3.73 24.49 19.64
CA GLY A 224 3.26 23.82 20.85
C GLY A 224 4.29 22.99 21.61
N ASN A 225 5.34 22.48 20.97
CA ASN A 225 6.38 21.66 21.61
C ASN A 225 7.76 21.96 20.98
N LYS A 226 8.72 22.41 21.80
CA LYS A 226 10.09 22.76 21.35
C LYS A 226 11.04 21.57 21.27
N ASN A 227 10.65 20.39 21.77
CA ASN A 227 11.54 19.24 21.89
C ASN A 227 11.52 18.32 20.66
N ILE A 228 10.58 18.52 19.72
CA ILE A 228 10.45 17.70 18.51
C ILE A 228 11.25 18.36 17.39
N GLU A 229 12.30 17.70 16.93
CA GLU A 229 13.09 18.18 15.80
C GLU A 229 12.46 17.75 14.47
N ILE A 230 12.00 18.72 13.68
CA ILE A 230 11.46 18.46 12.33
C ILE A 230 12.57 17.95 11.42
N GLY A 231 12.32 16.84 10.72
CA GLY A 231 13.31 16.15 9.90
C GLY A 231 14.14 15.10 10.66
N VAL A 232 14.02 15.03 11.99
CA VAL A 232 14.61 13.98 12.82
C VAL A 232 13.53 13.17 13.53
N ASP A 233 12.70 13.80 14.36
CA ASP A 233 11.64 13.14 15.13
C ASP A 233 10.30 13.12 14.36
N PHE A 234 10.00 14.17 13.60
CA PHE A 234 8.84 14.22 12.70
C PHE A 234 9.29 14.45 11.26
N VAL A 235 9.04 13.47 10.38
CA VAL A 235 9.70 13.44 9.06
C VAL A 235 8.67 13.28 7.94
N ASN A 236 8.84 14.05 6.88
CA ASN A 236 8.00 13.97 5.69
C ASN A 236 8.45 12.81 4.80
N SER A 237 7.59 11.79 4.59
CA SER A 237 7.95 10.64 3.75
C SER A 237 8.31 11.05 2.31
N LYS A 238 7.61 12.05 1.75
CA LYS A 238 7.86 12.58 0.41
C LYS A 238 9.27 13.15 0.23
N ALA A 239 9.87 13.64 1.31
CA ALA A 239 11.24 14.16 1.30
C ALA A 239 12.30 13.05 1.38
N ILE A 240 11.95 11.90 1.97
CA ILE A 240 12.82 10.72 2.04
C ILE A 240 12.80 10.00 0.69
N ASP A 241 11.59 9.64 0.23
CA ASP A 241 11.37 8.75 -0.88
C ASP A 241 10.05 9.08 -1.58
N ARG A 242 10.16 9.94 -2.60
CA ARG A 242 9.01 10.41 -3.38
C ARG A 242 8.28 9.26 -4.08
N ASP A 243 9.01 8.28 -4.61
CA ASP A 243 8.41 7.18 -5.37
C ASP A 243 7.50 6.34 -4.47
N SER A 244 7.95 6.00 -3.25
CA SER A 244 7.12 5.30 -2.26
C SER A 244 5.90 6.13 -1.81
N TYR A 245 6.05 7.45 -1.71
CA TYR A 245 4.94 8.35 -1.38
C TYR A 245 3.89 8.43 -2.51
N ASP A 246 4.34 8.58 -3.75
CA ASP A 246 3.47 8.64 -4.93
C ASP A 246 2.77 7.30 -5.16
N GLU A 247 3.46 6.16 -4.99
CA GLU A 247 2.86 4.80 -5.04
C GLU A 247 1.70 4.65 -4.04
N LEU A 248 1.89 5.11 -2.79
CA LEU A 248 0.82 5.07 -1.77
C LEU A 248 -0.35 6.00 -2.10
N LEU A 249 -0.09 7.18 -2.67
CA LEU A 249 -1.13 8.10 -3.12
C LEU A 249 -2.00 7.47 -4.21
N GLU A 250 -1.40 6.72 -5.15
CA GLU A 250 -2.12 5.99 -6.19
C GLU A 250 -3.02 4.87 -5.61
N TYR A 251 -2.62 4.23 -4.51
CA TYR A 251 -3.43 3.20 -3.85
C TYR A 251 -4.63 3.75 -3.09
N LYS A 252 -4.61 5.01 -2.64
CA LYS A 252 -5.70 5.62 -1.88
C LYS A 252 -7.09 5.47 -2.54
N PRO A 253 -7.32 5.85 -3.81
CA PRO A 253 -8.62 5.66 -4.46
C PRO A 253 -8.99 4.18 -4.61
N LEU A 254 -8.03 3.29 -4.89
CA LEU A 254 -8.26 1.85 -5.02
C LEU A 254 -8.75 1.25 -3.70
N ILE A 255 -8.08 1.57 -2.60
CA ILE A 255 -8.46 1.14 -1.25
C ILE A 255 -9.84 1.66 -0.88
N LYS A 256 -10.14 2.94 -1.14
CA LYS A 256 -11.50 3.46 -0.91
C LYS A 256 -12.55 2.76 -1.77
N GLY A 257 -12.21 2.38 -2.99
CA GLY A 257 -13.08 1.60 -3.88
C GLY A 257 -13.36 0.20 -3.33
N LEU A 258 -12.31 -0.51 -2.89
CA LEU A 258 -12.40 -1.83 -2.28
C LEU A 258 -13.25 -1.82 -0.99
N LEU A 259 -13.00 -0.87 -0.09
CA LEU A 259 -13.76 -0.73 1.17
C LEU A 259 -15.24 -0.43 0.93
N LYS A 260 -15.57 0.29 -0.15
CA LYS A 260 -16.95 0.61 -0.53
C LYS A 260 -17.60 -0.47 -1.41
N GLY A 261 -16.90 -1.56 -1.72
CA GLY A 261 -17.38 -2.60 -2.64
C GLY A 261 -17.55 -2.14 -4.09
N ARG A 262 -16.99 -0.98 -4.46
CA ARG A 262 -17.03 -0.44 -5.84
C ARG A 262 -16.00 -1.10 -6.75
N ILE A 263 -14.94 -1.62 -6.14
CA ILE A 263 -13.84 -2.35 -6.77
C ILE A 263 -13.73 -3.67 -6.00
N LYS A 264 -13.50 -4.78 -6.68
CA LYS A 264 -13.19 -6.10 -6.10
C LYS A 264 -11.70 -6.42 -6.28
N PRO A 265 -11.14 -7.40 -5.54
CA PRO A 265 -9.72 -7.75 -5.68
C PRO A 265 -9.30 -8.09 -7.11
N ALA A 266 -10.16 -8.75 -7.90
CA ALA A 266 -9.87 -9.07 -9.30
C ALA A 266 -9.76 -7.85 -10.22
N ASP A 267 -10.41 -6.73 -9.87
CA ASP A 267 -10.37 -5.49 -10.66
C ASP A 267 -9.00 -4.77 -10.55
N LEU A 268 -8.10 -5.24 -9.67
CA LEU A 268 -6.74 -4.71 -9.54
C LEU A 268 -5.79 -5.21 -10.63
N PHE A 269 -6.18 -6.25 -11.38
CA PHE A 269 -5.35 -6.82 -12.44
C PHE A 269 -5.63 -6.19 -13.79
N SER A 270 -4.59 -6.06 -14.60
CA SER A 270 -4.74 -5.75 -16.03
C SER A 270 -5.14 -7.01 -16.81
N GLU A 271 -5.86 -6.85 -17.94
CA GLU A 271 -6.19 -7.96 -18.85
C GLU A 271 -4.94 -8.75 -19.29
N ARG A 272 -3.81 -8.04 -19.49
CA ARG A 272 -2.54 -8.61 -19.94
C ARG A 272 -1.84 -9.47 -18.88
N VAL A 273 -2.01 -9.17 -17.59
CA VAL A 273 -1.43 -9.98 -16.51
C VAL A 273 -2.31 -11.16 -16.14
N PHE A 274 -3.60 -11.04 -16.38
CA PHE A 274 -4.51 -12.19 -16.41
C PHE A 274 -4.05 -13.28 -17.40
N GLU A 275 -3.48 -12.87 -18.54
CA GLU A 275 -2.87 -13.76 -19.54
C GLU A 275 -1.47 -14.25 -19.17
N LEU A 276 -0.72 -13.54 -18.32
CA LEU A 276 0.65 -13.93 -17.93
C LEU A 276 0.72 -14.75 -16.64
N MET A 277 -0.26 -14.63 -15.74
CA MET A 277 -0.38 -15.46 -14.52
C MET A 277 -0.86 -16.89 -14.77
N LEU A 278 -0.78 -17.36 -16.02
CA LEU A 278 -1.14 -18.70 -16.48
C LEU A 278 -0.20 -19.82 -16.02
N GLU A 279 0.77 -19.55 -15.14
CA GLU A 279 1.72 -20.56 -14.62
C GLU A 279 1.30 -21.17 -13.26
N ASP A 280 0.33 -20.58 -12.54
CA ASP A 280 -0.28 -21.15 -11.32
C ASP A 280 -1.78 -21.38 -11.53
N ASP A 281 -2.16 -22.65 -11.70
CA ASP A 281 -3.54 -23.06 -12.00
C ASP A 281 -4.55 -22.66 -10.91
N ILE A 282 -4.13 -22.61 -9.64
CA ILE A 282 -5.03 -22.32 -8.51
C ILE A 282 -5.34 -20.83 -8.46
N ALA A 283 -4.30 -19.99 -8.55
CA ALA A 283 -4.47 -18.54 -8.58
C ALA A 283 -5.32 -18.09 -9.79
N ARG A 284 -5.09 -18.72 -10.95
CA ARG A 284 -5.85 -18.48 -12.18
C ARG A 284 -7.34 -18.79 -12.03
N VAL A 285 -7.69 -20.00 -11.58
CA VAL A 285 -9.09 -20.41 -11.40
C VAL A 285 -9.80 -19.47 -10.43
N ALA A 286 -9.11 -19.06 -9.38
CA ALA A 286 -9.69 -18.18 -8.39
C ALA A 286 -9.99 -16.75 -8.90
N LEU A 287 -9.04 -16.18 -9.64
CA LEU A 287 -9.19 -14.87 -10.28
C LEU A 287 -10.35 -14.86 -11.29
N ILE A 288 -10.44 -15.90 -12.13
CA ILE A 288 -11.53 -16.07 -13.10
C ILE A 288 -12.89 -16.10 -12.41
N LYS A 289 -13.04 -16.92 -11.35
CA LYS A 289 -14.31 -17.00 -10.61
C LYS A 289 -14.70 -15.66 -9.99
N THR A 290 -13.73 -14.96 -9.40
CA THR A 290 -13.94 -13.63 -8.79
C THR A 290 -14.45 -12.62 -9.83
N ALA A 291 -13.85 -12.61 -11.02
CA ALA A 291 -14.26 -11.75 -12.12
C ALA A 291 -15.67 -12.12 -12.65
N LEU A 292 -15.99 -13.41 -12.76
CA LEU A 292 -17.27 -13.89 -13.28
C LEU A 292 -18.46 -13.58 -12.34
N GLU A 293 -18.31 -13.68 -11.02
CA GLU A 293 -19.39 -13.29 -10.08
C GLU A 293 -19.74 -11.80 -10.16
N THR A 294 -18.77 -10.97 -10.54
CA THR A 294 -18.97 -9.52 -10.75
C THR A 294 -19.89 -9.23 -11.94
N LYS A 295 -19.95 -10.12 -12.93
CA LYS A 295 -20.93 -10.05 -14.02
C LYS A 295 -22.33 -10.46 -13.56
N ASN A 296 -22.44 -11.49 -12.73
CA ASN A 296 -23.75 -11.98 -12.28
C ASN A 296 -24.42 -11.05 -11.25
N SER A 297 -23.67 -10.34 -10.39
CA SER A 297 -24.27 -9.36 -9.46
C SER A 297 -24.87 -8.14 -10.16
N LYS A 298 -24.41 -7.80 -11.39
CA LYS A 298 -25.03 -6.76 -12.23
C LYS A 298 -26.23 -7.26 -13.04
N LEU A 299 -26.44 -8.58 -13.13
CA LEU A 299 -27.61 -9.20 -13.76
C LEU A 299 -28.78 -9.41 -12.78
N VAL A 300 -28.52 -9.46 -11.47
CA VAL A 300 -29.56 -9.74 -10.44
C VAL A 300 -30.31 -8.50 -9.94
N THR A 301 -29.92 -7.28 -10.33
CA THR A 301 -30.69 -6.04 -10.02
C THR A 301 -31.59 -5.54 -11.14
N ALA A 302 -31.72 -6.28 -12.25
CA ALA A 302 -32.61 -5.93 -13.36
C ALA A 302 -33.76 -6.92 -13.59
N VAL A 303 -33.98 -7.87 -12.67
CA VAL A 303 -35.11 -8.80 -12.72
C VAL A 303 -35.76 -8.84 -11.34
N ASN A 304 -36.48 -7.78 -11.02
CA ASN A 304 -37.63 -7.74 -10.12
C ASN A 304 -38.20 -6.30 -10.20
N ALA A 305 -38.91 -6.06 -11.30
CA ALA A 305 -39.97 -5.07 -11.40
C ALA A 305 -41.26 -5.84 -11.69
#